data_AF-X1CAS2-F1
#
_entry.id   AF-X1CAS2-F1
#
_cell.length_a   1.000
_cell.length_b   1.000
_cell.length_c   1.000
_cell.angle_alpha   90.00
_cell.angle_beta   90.00
_cell.angle_gamma   90.00
#
_symmetry.space_group_name_H-M   'P 1'
#
loop_
_entity.id
_entity.type
_entity.pdbx_description
1 polymer ?
#
loop_
_entity_poly.entity_id
_entity_poly.type
_entity_poly.pdbx_seq_one_letter_code
_entity_poly.pdbx_strand_id
1 'polypeptide(L)' 'LAASANPHLIISILTNFVNEFKREMILLGHISSEDQVYQLECKYCGNILPYFPGKGKTIECSRCNYEQIIWN' A
#
# COMPACT_ATOMS: atom_id res chain seq x y z
N LEU A 1 16.95 14.51 6.44
CA LEU A 1 15.59 14.25 6.97
C LEU A 1 15.48 15.00 8.29
N ALA A 2 14.79 16.14 8.32
CA ALA A 2 14.60 16.86 9.56
C ALA A 2 13.74 16.00 10.50
N ALA A 3 14.32 15.55 11.62
CA ALA A 3 13.56 14.89 12.66
C ALA A 3 12.65 15.94 13.32
N SER A 4 11.35 15.65 13.41
CA SER A 4 10.40 16.53 14.11
C SER A 4 10.85 16.76 15.55
N ALA A 5 10.68 18.00 16.05
CA ALA A 5 10.88 18.33 17.46
C ALA A 5 9.95 17.51 18.39
N ASN A 6 8.86 16.95 17.84
CA ASN A 6 8.00 16.00 18.52
C ASN A 6 7.82 14.74 17.64
N PRO A 7 8.64 13.70 17.86
CA PRO A 7 8.54 12.44 17.14
C PRO A 7 7.20 11.73 17.35
N HIS A 8 6.61 11.84 18.55
CA HIS A 8 5.32 11.23 18.86
C HIS A 8 4.19 11.82 18.02
N LEU A 9 4.18 13.14 17.82
CA LEU A 9 3.19 13.79 16.96
C LEU A 9 3.26 13.27 15.52
N ILE A 10 4.47 13.11 14.97
CA ILE A 10 4.64 12.55 13.62
C ILE A 10 4.18 11.10 13.56
N ILE A 11 4.54 10.29 14.55
CA ILE A 11 4.10 8.89 14.63
C ILE A 11 2.57 8.84 14.68
N SER A 12 1.92 9.67 15.50
CA SER A 12 0.46 9.75 15.58
C SER A 12 -0.18 10.16 14.25
N ILE A 13 0.37 11.16 13.56
CA ILE A 13 -0.14 11.61 12.24
C ILE A 13 -0.01 10.48 11.21
N LEU A 14 1.16 9.85 11.10
CA LEU A 14 1.40 8.75 10.16
C LEU A 14 0.50 7.55 10.47
N THR A 15 0.30 7.25 11.75
CA THR A 15 -0.58 6.17 12.20
C THR A 15 -2.03 6.46 11.80
N ASN A 16 -2.50 7.69 12.05
CA ASN A 16 -3.87 8.06 11.68
C ASN A 16 -4.07 8.02 10.15
N PHE A 17 -3.11 8.55 9.39
CA PHE A 17 -3.13 8.50 7.94
C PHE A 17 -3.21 7.07 7.39
N VAL A 18 -2.37 6.15 7.91
CA VAL A 18 -2.40 4.74 7.49
C VAL A 18 -3.74 4.09 7.82
N ASN A 19 -4.31 4.38 8.99
CA ASN A 19 -5.59 3.83 9.41
C ASN A 19 -6.76 4.36 8.55
N GLU A 20 -6.77 5.66 8.25
CA GLU A 20 -7.77 6.26 7.36
C GLU A 20 -7.68 5.67 5.94
N PHE A 21 -6.48 5.56 5.39
CA PHE A 21 -6.25 4.96 4.08
C PHE A 21 -6.76 3.51 4.00
N LYS A 22 -6.41 2.67 4.98
CA LYS A 22 -6.91 1.28 5.08
C LYS A 22 -8.43 1.22 5.09
N ARG A 23 -9.06 2.09 5.89
CA ARG A 23 -10.53 2.15 6.00
C ARG A 23 -11.17 2.54 4.67
N GLU A 24 -10.65 3.55 3.98
CA GLU A 24 -11.14 3.96 2.67
C GLU A 24 -11.03 2.85 1.63
N MET A 25 -9.90 2.14 1.59
CA MET A 25 -9.69 1.02 0.68
C MET A 25 -10.70 -0.12 0.87
N ILE A 26 -11.09 -0.40 2.13
CA ILE A 26 -12.16 -1.35 2.45
C ILE A 26 -13.52 -0.81 2.01
N LEU A 27 -13.84 0.44 2.34
CA LEU A 27 -15.12 1.07 2.01
C LEU A 27 -15.37 1.15 0.50
N LEU A 28 -14.31 1.39 -0.28
CA LEU A 28 -14.35 1.41 -1.76
C LEU A 28 -14.36 0.01 -2.38
N GLY A 29 -14.24 -1.05 -1.57
CA GLY A 29 -14.23 -2.45 -2.04
C GLY A 29 -12.95 -2.84 -2.79
N HIS A 30 -11.85 -2.10 -2.61
CA HIS A 30 -10.57 -2.42 -3.22
C HIS A 30 -9.87 -3.59 -2.51
N ILE A 31 -10.04 -3.69 -1.19
CA ILE A 31 -9.52 -4.77 -0.35
C ILE A 31 -10.62 -5.28 0.60
N SER A 32 -10.50 -6.53 1.05
CA SER A 32 -11.45 -7.15 1.98
C SER A 32 -11.04 -7.06 3.45
N SER A 33 -9.77 -6.75 3.73
CA SER A 33 -9.24 -6.60 5.09
C SER A 33 -8.03 -5.67 5.10
N GLU A 34 -7.68 -5.11 6.27
CA GLU A 34 -6.56 -4.16 6.40
C GLU A 34 -5.19 -4.78 6.07
N ASP A 35 -5.01 -6.08 6.32
CA ASP A 35 -3.74 -6.80 6.12
C ASP A 35 -3.30 -6.82 4.65
N GLN A 36 -4.25 -6.62 3.74
CA GLN A 36 -4.01 -6.58 2.31
C GLN A 36 -3.17 -5.36 1.91
N VAL A 37 -3.29 -4.22 2.60
CA VAL A 37 -2.52 -2.99 2.27
C VAL A 37 -1.01 -3.22 2.27
N TYR A 38 -0.50 -4.12 3.12
CA TYR A 38 0.93 -4.36 3.28
C TYR A 38 1.54 -5.27 2.19
N GLN A 39 0.73 -5.81 1.28
CA GLN A 39 1.19 -6.71 0.22
C GLN A 39 1.49 -6.00 -1.11
N LEU A 40 1.62 -4.67 -1.13
CA LEU A 40 1.84 -3.91 -2.38
C LEU A 40 3.29 -3.88 -2.85
N GLU A 41 3.91 -5.05 -2.88
CA GLU A 41 5.25 -5.26 -3.38
C GLU A 41 5.21 -6.17 -4.59
N CYS A 42 6.17 -6.01 -5.48
CA CYS A 42 6.39 -6.97 -6.53
C CYS A 42 6.76 -8.32 -5.90
N LYS A 43 5.95 -9.37 -6.10
CA LYS A 43 6.20 -10.70 -5.53
C LYS A 43 7.50 -11.33 -6.00
N TYR A 44 8.06 -10.84 -7.10
CA TYR A 44 9.33 -11.33 -7.65
C TYR A 44 10.55 -10.61 -7.11
N CYS A 45 10.51 -9.27 -6.99
CA CYS A 45 11.71 -8.48 -6.65
C CYS A 45 11.57 -7.59 -5.41
N GLY A 46 10.42 -7.64 -4.71
CA GLY A 46 10.12 -6.82 -3.53
C GLY A 46 10.00 -5.31 -3.81
N ASN A 47 10.04 -4.89 -5.08
CA ASN A 47 9.91 -3.48 -5.42
C ASN A 47 8.51 -2.96 -5.10
N ILE A 48 8.42 -1.80 -4.46
CA ILE A 48 7.15 -1.13 -4.21
C ILE A 48 6.48 -0.80 -5.55
N LEU A 49 5.22 -1.17 -5.68
CA LEU A 49 4.45 -0.91 -6.89
C LEU A 49 3.98 0.56 -6.94
N PRO A 50 3.91 1.16 -8.14
CA PRO A 50 3.66 2.60 -8.30
C PRO A 50 2.22 3.03 -7.97
N TYR A 51 1.24 2.12 -8.05
CA TYR A 51 -0.16 2.38 -7.72
C TYR A 51 -0.88 1.08 -7.36
N PHE A 52 -2.07 1.23 -6.76
CA PHE A 52 -3.00 0.15 -6.47
C PHE A 52 -3.85 -0.14 -7.72
N PRO A 53 -3.63 -1.25 -8.44
CA PRO A 53 -4.55 -1.64 -9.50
C PRO A 53 -5.87 -2.14 -8.89
N GLY A 54 -6.96 -2.07 -9.67
CA GLY A 54 -8.24 -2.63 -9.24
C GLY A 54 -8.16 -4.15 -8.97
N LYS A 55 -9.10 -4.68 -8.17
CA LYS A 55 -9.18 -6.11 -7.86
C LYS A 55 -9.14 -6.98 -9.12
N GLY A 56 -8.28 -8.00 -9.12
CA GLY A 56 -8.13 -8.94 -10.24
C GLY A 56 -7.48 -8.33 -11.50
N LYS A 57 -7.03 -7.07 -11.44
CA LYS A 57 -6.23 -6.47 -12.51
C LYS A 57 -4.77 -6.86 -12.34
N THR A 58 -4.06 -6.87 -13.46
CA THR A 58 -2.62 -7.02 -13.48
C THR A 58 -1.94 -5.67 -13.33
N ILE A 59 -0.75 -5.70 -12.71
CA ILE A 59 0.19 -4.58 -12.70
C ILE A 59 1.57 -5.13 -13.05
N GLU A 60 2.26 -4.40 -13.92
CA GLU A 60 3.64 -4.67 -14.28
C GLU A 60 4.57 -3.95 -13.30
N CYS A 61 5.55 -4.68 -12.76
CA CYS A 61 6.56 -4.08 -11.90
C CYS A 61 7.51 -3.19 -12.72
N SER A 62 7.60 -1.91 -12.39
CA SER A 62 8.49 -0.94 -13.05
C SER A 62 9.99 -1.25 -12.92
N ARG A 63 10.38 -2.17 -12.04
CA ARG A 63 11.79 -2.54 -11.82
C ARG A 63 12.21 -3.81 -12.55
N CYS A 64 11.35 -4.82 -12.60
CA CYS A 64 11.69 -6.14 -13.14
C CYS A 64 10.75 -6.61 -14.26
N ASN A 65 9.79 -5.78 -14.66
CA ASN A 65 8.78 -6.05 -15.69
C ASN A 65 7.92 -7.30 -15.39
N TYR A 66 7.91 -7.75 -14.13
CA TYR A 66 7.09 -8.88 -13.72
C TYR A 66 5.62 -8.46 -13.62
N GLU A 67 4.75 -9.13 -14.36
CA GLU A 67 3.31 -8.90 -14.31
C GLU A 67 2.67 -9.75 -13.21
N GLN A 68 1.97 -9.11 -12.27
CA GLN A 68 1.29 -9.77 -11.17
C GLN A 68 -0.17 -9.34 -11.07
N ILE A 69 -1.04 -10.31 -10.76
CA ILE A 69 -2.41 -10.05 -10.35
C ILE A 69 -2.38 -9.64 -8.88
N ILE A 70 -2.97 -8.49 -8.56
CA ILE A 70 -3.13 -8.04 -7.17
C ILE A 70 -4.55 -8.38 -6.70
N TRP A 71 -4.68 -8.77 -5.42
CA TRP A 71 -5.96 -9.03 -4.76
C TRP A 71 -6.73 -10.25 -5.32
N ASN A 72 -6.01 -11.27 -5.81
CA ASN A 72 -6.58 -12.55 -6.26
C ASN A 72 -7.12 -13.36 -5.08
#